data_AF-M0MCZ1-F1
#
_entry.id   AF-M0MCZ1-F1
#
_cell.length_a   1.000
_cell.length_b   1.000
_cell.length_c   1.000
_cell.angle_alpha   90.00
_cell.angle_beta   90.00
_cell.angle_gamma   90.00
#
_symmetry.space_group_name_H-M   'P 1'
#
loop_
_entity.id
_entity.type
_entity.pdbx_description
1 polymer ?
#
loop_
_entity_poly.entity_id
_entity_poly.type
_entity_poly.pdbx_seq_one_letter_code
_entity_poly.pdbx_strand_id
1 'polypeptide(L)'
;MSTEENLPEDWMLETEQTTHDELMGRDYTTVLYRQEHTRSAVYINEVIDGANVWEYNVHHSGRDSDLGTAADLETAKQIAFEFMNDSAASV
;
A
#
# COMPACT_ATOMS: atom_id res chain seq x y z
N MET A 1 -9.80 0.25 15.79
CA MET A 1 -8.35 0.42 16.03
C MET A 1 -7.77 0.83 14.71
N SER A 2 -7.20 2.03 14.63
CA SER A 2 -6.69 2.57 13.38
C SER A 2 -5.32 1.96 13.12
N THR A 3 -5.08 1.43 11.92
CA THR A 3 -3.84 0.76 11.48
C THR A 3 -2.56 1.62 11.59
N GLU A 4 -2.71 2.90 11.95
CA GLU A 4 -1.64 3.84 12.26
C GLU A 4 -0.83 3.44 13.51
N GLU A 5 -1.40 2.67 14.44
CA GLU A 5 -0.77 2.42 15.75
C GLU A 5 0.32 1.32 15.76
N ASN A 6 0.63 0.65 14.64
CA ASN A 6 1.62 -0.44 14.57
C ASN A 6 2.57 -0.38 13.35
N LEU A 7 2.88 0.81 12.85
CA LEU A 7 3.92 0.94 11.81
C LEU A 7 5.31 0.63 12.41
N PRO A 8 6.22 -0.01 11.64
CA PRO A 8 7.61 -0.18 12.06
C PRO A 8 8.30 1.16 12.32
N GLU A 9 9.38 1.15 13.11
CA GLU A 9 10.18 2.35 13.37
C GLU A 9 10.63 3.01 12.06
N ASP A 10 10.62 4.34 12.03
CA ASP A 10 10.88 5.18 10.85
C ASP A 10 9.85 5.05 9.71
N TRP A 11 8.72 4.37 9.86
CA TRP A 11 7.66 4.37 8.84
C TRP A 11 6.46 5.20 9.28
N MET A 12 5.93 6.00 8.36
CA MET A 12 4.73 6.80 8.58
C MET A 12 3.71 6.62 7.46
N LEU A 13 2.43 6.69 7.82
CA LEU A 13 1.34 6.84 6.85
C LEU A 13 1.39 8.29 6.32
N GLU A 14 1.74 8.46 5.04
CA GLU A 14 1.74 9.77 4.38
C GLU A 14 0.35 10.10 3.83
N THR A 15 -0.37 9.13 3.30
CA THR A 15 -1.71 9.33 2.74
C THR A 15 -2.54 8.05 2.82
N GLU A 16 -3.80 8.18 3.22
CA GLU A 16 -4.85 7.20 2.98
C GLU A 16 -6.08 7.99 2.52
N GLN A 17 -6.39 7.91 1.23
CA GLN A 17 -7.46 8.69 0.63
C GLN A 17 -8.36 7.81 -0.21
N THR A 18 -9.66 7.90 0.06
CA THR A 18 -10.71 7.31 -0.77
C THR A 18 -11.33 8.40 -1.63
N THR A 19 -11.36 8.19 -2.94
CA THR A 19 -11.97 9.09 -3.94
C THR A 19 -13.03 8.34 -4.71
N HIS A 20 -14.22 8.94 -4.82
CA HIS A 20 -15.29 8.41 -5.67
C HIS A 20 -15.02 8.79 -7.13
N ASP A 21 -15.01 7.80 -8.02
CA ASP A 21 -14.95 8.00 -9.47
C ASP A 21 -16.36 7.94 -10.05
N GLU A 22 -16.87 9.10 -10.47
CA GLU A 22 -18.20 9.23 -11.06
C GLU A 22 -18.35 8.54 -12.43
N LEU A 23 -17.25 8.32 -13.16
CA LEU A 23 -17.27 7.66 -14.47
C LEU A 23 -17.42 6.14 -14.32
N MET A 24 -16.77 5.56 -13.30
CA MET A 24 -16.84 4.14 -13.00
C MET A 24 -17.88 3.79 -11.93
N GLY A 25 -18.44 4.79 -11.25
CA GLY A 25 -19.48 4.65 -10.23
C GLY A 25 -19.01 3.92 -8.98
N ARG A 26 -17.73 4.05 -8.60
CA ARG A 26 -17.14 3.35 -7.45
C ARG A 26 -16.10 4.19 -6.72
N ASP A 27 -15.79 3.74 -5.51
CA ASP A 27 -14.71 4.32 -4.71
C ASP A 27 -13.37 3.67 -5.04
N TYR A 28 -12.31 4.47 -4.98
CA TYR A 28 -10.92 4.05 -5.05
C TYR A 28 -10.15 4.56 -3.85
N THR A 29 -9.47 3.65 -3.16
CA THR A 29 -8.58 3.97 -2.06
C THR A 29 -7.13 3.84 -2.51
N THR A 30 -6.37 4.91 -2.27
CA THR A 30 -4.91 4.91 -2.38
C THR A 30 -4.31 5.05 -0.99
N VAL A 31 -3.30 4.24 -0.69
CA VAL A 31 -2.52 4.31 0.54
C VAL A 31 -1.05 4.49 0.22
N LEU A 32 -0.37 5.35 0.97
CA LEU A 32 1.05 5.64 0.83
C LEU A 32 1.71 5.64 2.21
N TYR A 33 2.65 4.72 2.39
CA TYR A 33 3.59 4.71 3.51
C TYR A 33 4.93 5.24 3.04
N ARG A 34 5.58 6.09 3.85
CA ARG A 34 6.94 6.58 3.59
C ARG A 34 7.84 6.24 4.76
N GLN A 35 9.05 5.82 4.44
CA GLN A 35 10.10 5.68 5.44
C GLN A 35 10.81 7.03 5.64
N GLU A 36 10.91 7.47 6.88
CA GLU A 36 11.65 8.63 7.31
C GLU A 36 13.13 8.45 6.97
N HIS A 37 13.80 9.55 6.62
CA HIS A 37 15.24 9.60 6.31
C HIS A 37 15.71 8.82 5.07
N THR A 38 14.84 8.07 4.38
CA THR A 38 15.16 7.42 3.11
C THR A 38 14.24 7.90 1.98
N ARG A 39 14.40 7.34 0.78
CA ARG A 39 13.46 7.52 -0.35
C ARG A 39 12.51 6.31 -0.49
N SER A 40 12.50 5.42 0.49
CA SER A 40 11.65 4.23 0.50
C SER A 40 10.21 4.63 0.74
N ALA A 41 9.31 4.07 -0.05
CA ALA A 41 7.88 4.26 0.07
C ALA A 41 7.17 2.98 -0.34
N VAL A 42 5.99 2.71 0.23
CA VAL A 42 5.10 1.62 -0.17
C VAL A 42 3.76 2.23 -0.56
N TYR A 43 3.26 1.82 -1.71
CA TYR A 43 2.05 2.31 -2.33
C TYR A 43 1.06 1.16 -2.43
N ILE A 44 -0.20 1.44 -2.12
CA ILE A 44 -1.33 0.54 -2.35
C ILE A 44 -2.30 1.27 -3.26
N ASN A 45 -2.61 0.69 -4.42
CA ASN A 45 -3.52 1.28 -5.39
C ASN A 45 -4.48 0.23 -5.93
N GLU A 46 -5.73 0.63 -6.15
CA GLU A 46 -6.68 -0.21 -6.87
C GLU A 46 -6.34 -0.29 -8.35
N VAL A 47 -6.34 -1.50 -8.88
CA VAL A 47 -6.10 -1.82 -10.28
C VAL A 47 -7.15 -2.81 -10.78
N ILE A 48 -7.32 -2.86 -12.10
CA ILE A 48 -8.14 -3.88 -12.77
C ILE A 48 -7.19 -4.88 -13.41
N ASP A 49 -7.34 -6.15 -13.09
CA ASP A 49 -6.58 -7.23 -13.71
C ASP A 49 -7.06 -7.54 -15.14
N GLY A 50 -6.40 -8.48 -15.82
CA GLY A 50 -6.78 -8.92 -17.17
C GLY A 50 -8.13 -9.66 -17.26
N ALA A 51 -8.71 -10.06 -16.12
CA ALA A 51 -10.01 -10.72 -16.01
C ALA A 51 -11.15 -9.75 -15.62
N ASN A 52 -10.89 -8.43 -15.56
CA ASN A 52 -11.81 -7.41 -15.08
C ASN A 52 -12.17 -7.56 -13.59
N VAL A 53 -11.29 -8.15 -12.80
CA VAL A 53 -11.38 -8.22 -11.35
C VAL A 53 -10.61 -7.05 -10.76
N TRP A 54 -11.24 -6.37 -9.81
CA TRP A 54 -10.61 -5.29 -9.07
C TRP A 54 -9.81 -5.83 -7.90
N GLU A 55 -8.58 -5.36 -7.78
CA GLU A 55 -7.66 -5.74 -6.72
C GLU A 55 -6.80 -4.54 -6.32
N TYR A 56 -6.14 -4.66 -5.18
CA TYR A 56 -5.16 -3.71 -4.69
C TYR A 56 -3.77 -4.21 -5.07
N ASN A 57 -3.05 -3.47 -5.90
CA ASN A 57 -1.63 -3.70 -6.15
C ASN A 57 -0.81 -2.99 -5.05
N VAL A 58 0.13 -3.73 -4.47
CA VAL A 58 1.09 -3.26 -3.48
C VAL A 58 2.47 -3.20 -4.12
N HIS A 59 3.10 -2.02 -4.07
CA HIS A 59 4.46 -1.86 -4.59
C HIS A 59 5.28 -0.92 -3.75
N HIS A 60 6.60 -1.10 -3.74
CA HIS A 60 7.54 -0.21 -3.09
C HIS A 60 8.33 0.65 -4.09
N SER A 61 8.93 1.75 -3.62
CA SER A 61 9.84 2.54 -4.44
C SER A 61 11.15 1.78 -4.67
N GLY A 62 11.68 1.82 -5.91
CA GLY A 62 12.95 1.21 -6.26
C GLY A 62 12.83 0.13 -7.33
N ARG A 63 13.86 -0.73 -7.40
CA ARG A 63 13.89 -1.88 -8.32
C ARG A 63 13.13 -3.05 -7.70
N ASP A 64 12.53 -3.90 -8.53
CA ASP A 64 11.76 -5.06 -8.10
C ASP A 64 10.58 -4.66 -7.20
N SER A 65 9.94 -3.54 -7.60
CA SER A 65 8.96 -2.80 -6.82
C SER A 65 7.69 -3.56 -6.48
N ASP A 66 7.34 -4.62 -7.23
CA ASP A 66 6.08 -5.32 -7.06
C ASP A 66 6.12 -6.22 -5.81
N LEU A 67 5.24 -5.96 -4.85
CA LEU A 67 5.10 -6.76 -3.63
C LEU A 67 3.93 -7.75 -3.72
N GLY A 68 3.00 -7.52 -4.65
CA GLY A 68 1.90 -8.43 -4.96
C GLY A 68 0.55 -7.72 -5.08
N THR A 69 -0.50 -8.51 -5.20
CA THR A 69 -1.88 -8.02 -5.27
C THR A 69 -2.78 -8.68 -4.23
N ALA A 70 -3.86 -8.00 -3.85
CA ALA A 70 -4.83 -8.48 -2.88
C ALA A 70 -6.26 -8.08 -3.26
N ALA A 71 -7.24 -8.94 -2.98
CA ALA A 71 -8.64 -8.68 -3.31
C ALA A 71 -9.30 -7.59 -2.44
N ASP A 72 -8.71 -7.28 -1.28
CA ASP A 72 -9.21 -6.30 -0.32
C ASP A 72 -8.08 -5.46 0.28
N LEU A 73 -8.43 -4.27 0.78
CA LEU A 73 -7.47 -3.29 1.28
C LEU A 73 -6.73 -3.75 2.54
N GLU A 74 -7.40 -4.52 3.42
CA GLU A 74 -6.78 -4.96 4.67
C GLU A 74 -5.67 -5.97 4.38
N THR A 75 -5.91 -6.92 3.48
CA THR A 75 -4.90 -7.88 3.01
C THR A 75 -3.75 -7.16 2.29
N ALA A 76 -4.05 -6.15 1.46
CA ALA A 76 -3.02 -5.35 0.80
C ALA A 76 -2.14 -4.58 1.80
N LYS A 77 -2.73 -4.04 2.87
CA LYS A 77 -2.00 -3.41 3.97
C LYS A 77 -1.10 -4.42 4.69
N GLN A 78 -1.55 -5.67 4.89
CA GLN A 78 -0.71 -6.71 5.50
C GLN A 78 0.55 -6.98 4.67
N ILE A 79 0.43 -7.12 3.35
CA ILE A 79 1.58 -7.28 2.44
C ILE A 79 2.56 -6.10 2.58
N ALA A 80 2.03 -4.87 2.62
CA ALA A 80 2.85 -3.68 2.84
C ALA A 80 3.57 -3.72 4.20
N PHE A 81 2.88 -4.11 5.27
CA PHE A 81 3.47 -4.22 6.61
C PHE A 81 4.56 -5.29 6.68
N GLU A 82 4.39 -6.44 6.04
CA GLU A 82 5.41 -7.49 6.00
C GLU A 82 6.72 -6.94 5.39
N PHE A 83 6.63 -6.27 4.24
CA PHE A 83 7.78 -5.63 3.62
C PHE A 83 8.44 -4.55 4.50
N MET A 84 7.63 -3.68 5.12
CA MET A 84 8.16 -2.61 5.98
C MET A 84 8.88 -3.18 7.21
N ASN A 85 8.36 -4.25 7.81
CA ASN A 85 8.99 -4.95 8.94
C ASN A 85 10.31 -5.61 8.55
N ASP A 86 10.35 -6.32 7.42
CA ASP A 86 11.57 -6.96 6.91
C ASP A 86 12.65 -5.93 6.57
N SER A 87 12.25 -4.78 6.03
CA SER A 87 13.14 -3.65 5.73
C SER A 87 13.72 -3.04 7.01
N ALA A 88 12.93 -2.94 8.08
CA ALA A 88 13.39 -2.44 9.39
C ALA A 88 14.26 -3.46 10.14
N ALA A 89 14.10 -4.76 9.90
CA ALA A 89 14.95 -5.79 10.51
C ALA A 89 16.34 -5.92 9.86
N SER A 90 16.52 -5.34 8.67
CA SER A 90 17.74 -5.47 7.86
C SER A 90 18.79 -4.36 8.08
N VAL A 91 18.54 -3.42 9.01
CA VAL A 91 19.47 -2.33 9.40
C VAL A 91 20.41 -2.69 10.54
#